data_AF-A0AAV5AI37-F1
#
_entry.id   AF-A0AAV5AI37-F1
#
_cell.length_a   1.000
_cell.length_b   1.000
_cell.length_c   1.000
_cell.angle_alpha   90.00
_cell.angle_beta   90.00
_cell.angle_gamma   90.00
#
_symmetry.space_group_name_H-M   'P 1'
#
loop_
_entity.id
_entity.type
_entity.pdbx_description
1 polymer ?
#
loop_
_entity_poly.entity_id
_entity_poly.type
_entity_poly.pdbx_seq_one_letter_code
_entity_poly.pdbx_strand_id
1 'polypeptide(L)'
;MENSNWKKLRRLHLYITLPVTPLEEITEFSMIITAFFDRHPTLESLYTNIFRIPIPALPSSFLPKLCSIGLKNGFISVPSLLSRGIFSRLVHWFRSIKGLDIDTLPQMSNLETLYLPQYLFSSALLPFLRKAPHLKKICLELCASGIDEDYNAQEEIINSLLGCPNLTHIFCDFTVARVQSTERASFHEKVEPFIKGLSTLRNLKYIQLHKYGEKVFVELERNEDELYSGYHFVTLKEAGGYPELWGNFFFRV
;
A
#
# COMPACT_ATOMS: atom_id res chain seq x y z
N MET A 1 -16.68 -4.34 -37.28
CA MET A 1 -16.97 -4.94 -35.95
C MET A 1 -17.06 -3.81 -34.95
N GLU A 2 -18.28 -3.44 -34.56
CA GLU A 2 -18.54 -2.46 -33.50
C GLU A 2 -18.22 -3.11 -32.14
N ASN A 3 -16.94 -3.14 -31.76
CA ASN A 3 -16.50 -3.59 -30.44
C ASN A 3 -16.83 -2.52 -29.38
N SER A 4 -18.12 -2.35 -29.05
CA SER A 4 -18.60 -1.29 -28.15
C SER A 4 -18.72 -1.72 -26.67
N ASN A 5 -18.44 -2.99 -26.34
CA ASN A 5 -18.65 -3.52 -24.97
C ASN A 5 -17.66 -2.99 -23.92
N TRP A 6 -16.54 -2.40 -24.32
CA TRP A 6 -15.52 -1.95 -23.38
C TRP A 6 -15.75 -0.55 -22.81
N LYS A 7 -16.71 0.25 -23.34
CA LYS A 7 -17.03 1.59 -22.80
C LYS A 7 -17.53 1.59 -21.35
N LYS A 8 -17.88 0.42 -20.80
CA LYS A 8 -18.31 0.21 -19.40
C LYS A 8 -17.20 -0.36 -18.51
N LEU A 9 -15.97 -0.49 -19.02
CA LEU A 9 -14.85 -1.01 -18.23
C LEU A 9 -14.59 -0.09 -17.02
N ARG A 10 -14.80 -0.62 -15.82
CA ARG A 10 -14.54 0.08 -14.55
C ARG A 10 -13.27 -0.42 -13.87
N ARG A 11 -12.88 -1.66 -14.10
CA ARG A 11 -11.72 -2.28 -13.45
C ARG A 11 -10.90 -3.01 -14.50
N LEU A 12 -9.60 -2.75 -14.48
CA LEU A 12 -8.64 -3.39 -15.36
C LEU A 12 -7.50 -3.95 -14.51
N HIS A 13 -7.33 -5.27 -14.59
CA HIS A 13 -6.18 -5.95 -14.04
C HIS A 13 -5.40 -6.54 -15.21
N LEU A 14 -4.21 -6.00 -15.48
CA LEU A 14 -3.33 -6.50 -16.51
C LEU A 14 -2.04 -7.03 -15.91
N TYR A 15 -1.88 -8.35 -15.98
CA TYR A 15 -0.65 -9.01 -15.59
C TYR A 15 0.01 -9.61 -16.82
N ILE A 16 1.02 -8.93 -17.36
CA ILE A 16 1.78 -9.41 -18.52
C ILE A 16 3.24 -9.59 -18.12
N THR A 17 3.78 -10.75 -18.42
CA THR A 17 5.20 -11.04 -18.26
C THR A 17 5.86 -10.81 -19.62
N LEU A 18 6.15 -9.56 -19.95
CA LEU A 18 6.87 -9.24 -21.19
C LEU A 18 8.38 -9.35 -20.97
N PRO A 19 9.14 -9.92 -21.93
CA PRO A 19 10.58 -9.71 -21.98
C PRO A 19 10.89 -8.22 -22.13
N VAL A 20 12.11 -7.81 -21.80
CA VAL A 20 12.56 -6.42 -21.97
C VAL A 20 12.44 -6.07 -23.46
N THR A 21 11.48 -5.21 -23.80
CA THR A 21 11.18 -4.84 -25.18
C THR A 21 12.09 -3.71 -25.68
N PRO A 22 12.51 -3.72 -26.97
CA PRO A 22 13.31 -2.66 -27.59
C PRO A 22 12.66 -1.26 -27.51
N LEU A 23 13.49 -0.20 -27.57
CA LEU A 23 13.06 1.21 -27.50
C LEU A 23 12.04 1.63 -28.57
N GLU A 24 12.03 1.02 -29.75
CA GLU A 24 11.10 1.36 -30.83
C GLU A 24 9.67 0.88 -30.51
N GLU A 25 9.55 -0.28 -29.85
CA GLU A 25 8.27 -0.83 -29.37
C GLU A 25 7.69 -0.02 -28.20
N ILE A 26 8.51 0.78 -27.50
CA ILE A 26 8.07 1.67 -26.40
C ILE A 26 7.16 2.78 -26.91
N THR A 27 7.48 3.38 -28.06
CA THR A 27 6.70 4.51 -28.61
C THR A 27 5.34 4.02 -29.12
N GLU A 28 5.31 2.90 -29.82
CA GLU A 28 4.06 2.27 -30.28
C GLU A 28 3.21 1.82 -29.09
N PHE A 29 3.82 1.20 -28.08
CA PHE A 29 3.12 0.79 -26.87
C PHE A 29 2.53 1.97 -26.11
N SER A 30 3.27 3.07 -26.00
CA SER A 30 2.78 4.35 -25.42
C SER A 30 1.54 4.88 -26.14
N MET A 31 1.52 4.86 -27.49
CA MET A 31 0.36 5.26 -28.28
C MET A 31 -0.83 4.33 -28.04
N ILE A 32 -0.61 3.02 -28.00
CA ILE A 32 -1.66 2.02 -27.74
C ILE A 32 -2.28 2.25 -26.35
N ILE A 33 -1.45 2.45 -25.32
CA ILE A 33 -1.90 2.70 -23.95
C ILE A 33 -2.67 4.03 -23.84
N THR A 34 -2.20 5.08 -24.50
CA THR A 34 -2.88 6.38 -24.51
C THR A 34 -4.25 6.28 -25.17
N ALA A 35 -4.31 5.66 -26.36
CA ALA A 35 -5.57 5.43 -27.08
C ALA A 35 -6.50 4.49 -26.30
N PHE A 36 -5.94 3.53 -25.55
CA PHE A 36 -6.71 2.71 -24.64
C PHE A 36 -7.36 3.57 -23.57
N PHE A 37 -6.61 4.37 -22.80
CA PHE A 37 -7.21 5.14 -21.71
C PHE A 37 -8.23 6.19 -22.19
N ASP A 38 -8.01 6.82 -23.34
CA ASP A 38 -8.97 7.73 -23.96
C ASP A 38 -10.35 7.06 -24.22
N ARG A 39 -10.35 5.79 -24.63
CA ARG A 39 -11.57 5.03 -24.91
C ARG A 39 -12.26 4.49 -23.65
N HIS A 40 -11.65 4.59 -22.48
CA HIS A 40 -12.15 4.01 -21.23
C HIS A 40 -12.28 5.05 -20.10
N PRO A 41 -13.06 6.13 -20.28
CA PRO A 41 -13.20 7.20 -19.27
C PRO A 41 -13.93 6.74 -17.99
N THR A 42 -14.57 5.57 -18.02
CA THR A 42 -15.25 4.96 -16.86
C THR A 42 -14.33 4.17 -15.95
N LEU A 43 -13.04 4.05 -16.29
CA LEU A 43 -12.09 3.25 -15.52
C LEU A 43 -11.88 3.87 -14.13
N GLU A 44 -12.15 3.07 -13.11
CA GLU A 44 -12.03 3.43 -11.69
C GLU A 44 -10.81 2.78 -11.03
N SER A 45 -10.43 1.59 -11.51
CA SER A 45 -9.32 0.82 -10.97
C SER A 45 -8.41 0.29 -12.07
N LEU A 46 -7.11 0.53 -11.91
CA LEU A 46 -6.06 0.01 -12.78
C LEU A 46 -5.02 -0.71 -11.91
N TYR A 47 -4.87 -2.02 -12.10
CA TYR A 47 -3.75 -2.78 -11.54
C TYR A 47 -2.93 -3.37 -12.68
N THR A 48 -1.62 -3.15 -12.67
CA THR A 48 -0.77 -3.64 -13.75
C THR A 48 0.68 -3.83 -13.34
N ASN A 49 1.32 -4.81 -13.96
CA ASN A 49 2.76 -5.04 -13.87
C ASN A 49 3.54 -4.61 -15.14
N ILE A 50 2.85 -4.01 -16.12
CA ILE A 50 3.37 -3.82 -17.48
C ILE A 50 4.31 -2.61 -17.59
N PHE A 51 4.31 -1.70 -16.61
CA PHE A 51 5.05 -0.42 -16.70
C PHE A 51 6.54 -0.55 -16.37
N ARG A 52 7.21 -1.50 -17.03
CA ARG A 52 8.63 -1.37 -17.37
C ARG A 52 8.86 -0.36 -18.50
N ILE A 53 7.78 0.06 -19.17
CA ILE A 53 7.76 0.98 -20.30
C ILE A 53 7.22 2.36 -19.84
N PRO A 54 7.88 3.48 -20.19
CA PRO A 54 7.40 4.81 -19.81
C PRO A 54 6.07 5.10 -20.49
N ILE A 55 5.04 5.35 -19.68
CA ILE A 55 3.77 5.89 -20.20
C ILE A 55 3.96 7.40 -20.31
N PRO A 56 3.45 8.04 -21.36
CA PRO A 56 3.37 9.49 -21.41
C PRO A 56 2.46 10.02 -20.30
N ALA A 57 2.70 11.25 -19.87
CA ALA A 57 1.84 11.92 -18.89
C ALA A 57 0.40 11.96 -19.41
N LEU A 58 -0.50 11.24 -18.72
CA LEU A 58 -1.91 11.22 -19.10
C LEU A 58 -2.59 12.50 -18.62
N PRO A 59 -3.33 13.22 -19.51
CA PRO A 59 -4.14 14.36 -19.10
C PRO A 59 -5.15 13.94 -18.03
N SER A 60 -5.45 14.83 -17.07
CA SER A 60 -6.38 14.55 -15.96
C SER A 60 -7.80 14.20 -16.43
N SER A 61 -8.14 14.58 -17.66
CA SER A 61 -9.43 14.33 -18.33
C SER A 61 -9.59 12.92 -18.89
N PHE A 62 -8.49 12.17 -19.10
CA PHE A 62 -8.55 10.83 -19.70
C PHE A 62 -9.14 9.80 -18.73
N LEU A 63 -8.86 9.97 -17.45
CA LEU A 63 -9.24 9.03 -16.40
C LEU A 63 -9.97 9.77 -15.26
N PRO A 64 -11.16 10.34 -15.56
CA PRO A 64 -11.88 11.21 -14.62
C PRO A 64 -12.40 10.45 -13.39
N LYS A 65 -12.64 9.14 -13.52
CA LYS A 65 -13.15 8.28 -12.45
C LYS A 65 -12.08 7.44 -11.73
N LEU A 66 -10.84 7.49 -12.19
CA LEU A 66 -9.78 6.64 -11.64
C LEU A 66 -9.48 7.04 -10.19
N CYS A 67 -9.69 6.10 -9.28
CA CYS A 67 -9.47 6.26 -7.85
C CYS A 67 -8.57 5.16 -7.26
N SER A 68 -8.21 4.14 -8.04
CA SER A 68 -7.40 3.03 -7.56
C SER A 68 -6.32 2.67 -8.58
N ILE A 69 -5.07 2.68 -8.13
CA ILE A 69 -3.93 2.32 -8.97
C ILE A 69 -3.04 1.34 -8.22
N GLY A 70 -2.64 0.27 -8.91
CA GLY A 70 -1.56 -0.60 -8.48
C GLY A 70 -0.55 -0.86 -9.57
N LEU A 71 0.71 -0.53 -9.28
CA LEU A 71 1.83 -0.72 -10.17
C LEU A 71 2.80 -1.73 -9.56
N LYS A 72 2.83 -2.94 -10.15
CA LYS A 72 3.81 -3.97 -9.80
C LYS A 72 5.01 -3.85 -10.72
N ASN A 73 6.22 -4.01 -10.21
CA ASN A 73 7.43 -4.17 -11.02
C ASN A 73 7.79 -3.06 -12.05
N GLY A 74 7.59 -1.77 -11.72
CA GLY A 74 7.97 -0.65 -12.60
C GLY A 74 9.30 0.04 -12.23
N PHE A 75 10.16 0.31 -13.21
CA PHE A 75 11.42 1.07 -13.07
C PHE A 75 11.24 2.60 -13.15
N ILE A 76 10.00 3.06 -13.27
CA ILE A 76 9.69 4.41 -13.76
C ILE A 76 9.12 5.28 -12.65
N SER A 77 9.53 6.54 -12.62
CA SER A 77 8.99 7.57 -11.74
C SER A 77 7.52 7.85 -12.13
N VAL A 78 6.61 7.58 -11.19
CA VAL A 78 5.16 7.76 -11.32
C VAL A 78 4.71 9.21 -11.60
N PRO A 79 5.41 10.29 -11.15
CA PRO A 79 5.06 11.67 -11.49
C PRO A 79 4.98 11.93 -13.00
N SER A 80 5.69 11.15 -13.82
CA SER A 80 5.63 11.24 -15.28
C SER A 80 4.35 10.64 -15.87
N LEU A 81 3.64 9.79 -15.14
CA LEU A 81 2.52 9.00 -15.64
C LEU A 81 1.17 9.68 -15.39
N LEU A 82 1.03 10.33 -14.22
CA LEU A 82 -0.26 10.83 -13.73
C LEU A 82 -0.19 12.33 -13.47
N SER A 83 -1.18 13.05 -13.97
CA SER A 83 -1.36 14.46 -13.61
C SER A 83 -1.79 14.62 -12.14
N ARG A 84 -1.49 15.79 -11.55
CA ARG A 84 -1.92 16.18 -10.19
C ARG A 84 -3.41 15.96 -9.93
N GLY A 85 -4.25 16.18 -10.95
CA GLY A 85 -5.69 15.96 -10.85
C GLY A 85 -6.09 14.49 -10.68
N ILE A 86 -5.30 13.54 -11.18
CA ILE A 86 -5.52 12.12 -10.94
C ILE A 86 -5.09 11.78 -9.51
N PHE A 87 -3.90 12.22 -9.08
CA PHE A 87 -3.38 11.97 -7.73
C PHE A 87 -4.36 12.38 -6.63
N SER A 88 -4.97 13.57 -6.75
CA SER A 88 -5.91 14.06 -5.74
C SER A 88 -7.20 13.24 -5.60
N ARG A 89 -7.53 12.41 -6.59
CA ARG A 89 -8.70 11.51 -6.56
C ARG A 89 -8.37 10.10 -6.09
N LEU A 90 -7.09 9.76 -5.95
CA LEU A 90 -6.70 8.41 -5.57
C LEU A 90 -7.13 8.12 -4.13
N VAL A 91 -7.80 6.98 -4.01
CA VAL A 91 -8.28 6.37 -2.78
C VAL A 91 -7.39 5.16 -2.44
N HIS A 92 -6.92 4.42 -3.45
CA HIS A 92 -6.02 3.28 -3.28
C HIS A 92 -4.75 3.45 -4.11
N TRP A 93 -3.59 3.24 -3.47
CA TRP A 93 -2.28 3.29 -4.10
C TRP A 93 -1.46 2.03 -3.78
N PHE A 94 -0.98 1.33 -4.81
CA PHE A 94 -0.09 0.17 -4.68
C PHE A 94 1.18 0.37 -5.50
N ARG A 95 2.35 0.12 -4.89
CA ARG A 95 3.64 0.13 -5.60
C ARG A 95 4.66 -0.82 -4.97
N SER A 96 5.20 -1.75 -5.77
CA SER A 96 6.07 -2.83 -5.28
C SER A 96 7.59 -2.66 -5.48
N ILE A 97 8.09 -1.49 -5.88
CA ILE A 97 9.54 -1.27 -6.14
C ILE A 97 10.06 -0.02 -5.42
N LYS A 98 11.33 -0.08 -5.01
CA LYS A 98 12.19 1.02 -4.55
C LYS A 98 12.14 2.24 -5.48
N GLY A 99 11.94 3.43 -4.91
CA GLY A 99 11.82 4.67 -5.69
C GLY A 99 10.38 5.17 -5.79
N LEU A 100 9.58 4.95 -4.75
CA LEU A 100 8.42 5.80 -4.54
C LEU A 100 8.89 7.26 -4.57
N ASP A 101 8.35 8.07 -5.48
CA ASP A 101 8.45 9.52 -5.37
C ASP A 101 7.53 9.90 -4.21
N ILE A 102 8.07 9.81 -2.99
CA ILE A 102 7.39 10.16 -1.73
C ILE A 102 6.75 11.54 -1.85
N ASP A 103 7.37 12.43 -2.64
CA ASP A 103 6.91 13.77 -3.00
C ASP A 103 5.53 13.82 -3.69
N THR A 104 5.04 12.70 -4.21
CA THR A 104 3.68 12.59 -4.76
C THR A 104 2.62 12.25 -3.73
N LEU A 105 2.98 11.64 -2.60
CA LEU A 105 2.02 11.25 -1.56
C LEU A 105 1.22 12.45 -1.01
N PRO A 106 1.83 13.64 -0.77
CA PRO A 106 1.07 14.82 -0.37
C PRO A 106 -0.02 15.26 -1.36
N GLN A 107 0.06 14.82 -2.62
CA GLN A 107 -0.94 15.11 -3.64
C GLN A 107 -2.16 14.17 -3.55
N MET A 108 -2.05 13.03 -2.85
CA MET A 108 -3.09 12.02 -2.68
C MET A 108 -3.91 12.27 -1.41
N SER A 109 -4.58 13.42 -1.32
CA SER A 109 -5.27 13.84 -0.08
C SER A 109 -6.43 12.92 0.33
N ASN A 110 -7.01 12.15 -0.59
CA ASN A 110 -8.14 11.24 -0.34
C ASN A 110 -7.70 9.78 -0.11
N LEU A 111 -6.40 9.54 0.09
CA LEU A 111 -5.88 8.18 0.15
C LEU A 111 -6.42 7.45 1.38
N GLU A 112 -7.24 6.42 1.14
CA GLU A 112 -7.73 5.51 2.18
C GLU A 112 -6.78 4.33 2.36
N THR A 113 -6.00 4.00 1.34
CA THR A 113 -5.23 2.76 1.31
C THR A 113 -3.89 2.93 0.60
N LEU A 114 -2.80 2.66 1.32
CA LEU A 114 -1.42 2.75 0.83
C LEU A 114 -0.72 1.39 0.93
N TYR A 115 -0.37 0.77 -0.19
CA TYR A 115 0.36 -0.51 -0.26
C TYR A 115 1.76 -0.33 -0.83
N LEU A 116 2.79 -0.40 0.00
CA LEU A 116 4.19 -0.29 -0.41
C LEU A 116 5.00 -1.49 0.12
N PRO A 117 4.76 -2.69 -0.42
CA PRO A 117 5.49 -3.89 -0.04
C PRO A 117 6.94 -3.68 -0.47
N GLN A 118 7.88 -4.05 0.39
CA GLN A 118 9.32 -3.89 0.13
C GLN A 118 9.83 -2.43 0.13
N TYR A 119 9.01 -1.48 0.57
CA TYR A 119 9.46 -0.12 0.83
C TYR A 119 9.93 -0.02 2.29
N LEU A 120 11.24 -0.01 2.45
CA LEU A 120 11.88 0.24 3.75
C LEU A 120 11.41 1.59 4.28
N PHE A 121 10.85 1.58 5.48
CA PHE A 121 10.43 2.79 6.17
C PHE A 121 11.54 3.84 6.15
N SER A 122 11.16 5.06 5.78
CA SER A 122 12.04 6.22 5.73
C SER A 122 11.37 7.38 6.45
N SER A 123 12.17 8.21 7.13
CA SER A 123 11.70 9.43 7.79
C SER A 123 10.98 10.37 6.81
N ALA A 124 11.26 10.28 5.52
CA ALA A 124 10.56 11.01 4.47
C ALA A 124 9.05 10.69 4.37
N LEU A 125 8.60 9.55 4.90
CA LEU A 125 7.18 9.19 4.93
C LEU A 125 6.42 9.87 6.10
N LEU A 126 7.13 10.24 7.17
CA LEU A 126 6.53 10.79 8.39
C LEU A 126 5.68 12.05 8.15
N PRO A 127 6.11 13.04 7.33
CA PRO A 127 5.30 14.23 7.06
C PRO A 127 3.95 13.91 6.41
N PHE A 128 3.90 12.86 5.57
CA PHE A 128 2.67 12.39 4.96
C PHE A 128 1.75 11.72 5.98
N LEU A 129 2.28 10.81 6.80
CA LEU A 129 1.48 10.09 7.82
C LEU A 129 0.86 11.04 8.85
N ARG A 130 1.58 12.10 9.22
CA ARG A 130 1.09 13.16 10.12
C ARG A 130 -0.11 13.93 9.53
N LYS A 131 -0.38 13.80 8.23
CA LYS A 131 -1.39 14.57 7.48
C LYS A 131 -2.30 13.70 6.60
N ALA A 132 -2.47 12.42 6.93
CA ALA A 132 -3.28 11.48 6.14
C ALA A 132 -4.57 11.07 6.87
N PRO A 133 -5.55 11.97 7.06
CA PRO A 133 -6.72 11.73 7.90
C PRO A 133 -7.64 10.63 7.36
N HIS A 134 -7.64 10.41 6.05
CA HIS A 134 -8.48 9.41 5.40
C HIS A 134 -7.85 8.01 5.38
N LEU A 135 -6.57 7.89 5.72
CA LEU A 135 -5.85 6.63 5.64
C LEU A 135 -6.43 5.61 6.62
N LYS A 136 -6.97 4.52 6.06
CA LYS A 136 -7.56 3.40 6.80
C LYS A 136 -6.63 2.21 6.85
N LYS A 137 -5.80 2.04 5.83
CA LYS A 137 -4.93 0.87 5.71
C LYS A 137 -3.59 1.25 5.13
N ILE A 138 -2.55 0.69 5.71
CA ILE A 138 -1.18 0.93 5.28
C ILE A 138 -0.41 -0.38 5.22
N CYS A 139 0.36 -0.61 4.16
CA CYS A 139 1.35 -1.66 4.08
C CYS A 139 2.72 -1.06 3.82
N LEU A 140 3.68 -1.36 4.68
CA LEU A 140 5.07 -0.88 4.62
C LEU A 140 6.01 -2.01 5.03
N GLU A 141 7.26 -1.95 4.60
CA GLU A 141 8.33 -2.75 5.17
C GLU A 141 8.99 -1.96 6.31
N LEU A 142 8.92 -2.48 7.54
CA LEU A 142 9.70 -1.93 8.65
C LEU A 142 11.00 -2.74 8.74
N CYS A 143 12.16 -2.08 8.89
CA CYS A 143 13.49 -2.72 8.93
C CYS A 143 14.04 -2.88 10.35
N ALA A 144 14.66 -4.03 10.65
CA ALA A 144 15.10 -4.45 12.00
C ALA A 144 16.15 -3.51 12.54
N SER A 145 17.08 -3.14 11.68
CA SER A 145 18.25 -2.39 12.09
C SER A 145 17.90 -1.01 12.65
N GLY A 146 16.65 -0.53 12.47
CA GLY A 146 16.13 0.68 13.12
C GLY A 146 15.08 0.43 14.22
N ILE A 147 14.63 -0.82 14.41
CA ILE A 147 13.69 -1.23 15.47
C ILE A 147 14.42 -1.93 16.62
N ASP A 148 15.48 -2.67 16.33
CA ASP A 148 16.24 -3.46 17.32
C ASP A 148 17.14 -2.60 18.22
N GLU A 149 17.45 -1.35 17.87
CA GLU A 149 18.35 -0.48 18.65
C GLU A 149 17.81 0.92 18.94
N ASP A 150 16.76 1.39 18.24
CA ASP A 150 16.29 2.77 18.34
C ASP A 150 14.80 2.85 18.72
N TYR A 151 14.54 2.82 20.03
CA TYR A 151 13.21 3.08 20.60
C TYR A 151 12.63 4.42 20.11
N ASN A 152 13.46 5.43 19.84
CA ASN A 152 12.98 6.72 19.38
C ASN A 152 12.43 6.62 17.95
N ALA A 153 13.01 5.79 17.09
CA ALA A 153 12.50 5.56 15.74
C ALA A 153 11.11 4.88 15.77
N GLN A 154 10.92 3.91 16.67
CA GLN A 154 9.60 3.29 16.87
C GLN A 154 8.57 4.29 17.38
N GLU A 155 8.94 5.08 18.38
CA GLU A 155 8.09 6.12 18.94
C GLU A 155 7.73 7.18 17.88
N GLU A 156 8.68 7.59 17.04
CA GLU A 156 8.44 8.55 15.97
C GLU A 156 7.47 8.01 14.91
N ILE A 157 7.56 6.72 14.58
CA ILE A 157 6.62 6.03 13.69
C ILE A 157 5.22 6.05 14.30
N ILE A 158 5.08 5.60 15.56
CA ILE A 158 3.79 5.56 16.26
C ILE A 158 3.20 6.97 16.34
N ASN A 159 3.99 7.97 16.75
CA ASN A 159 3.57 9.35 16.84
C ASN A 159 3.13 9.93 15.49
N SER A 160 3.75 9.49 14.39
CA SER A 160 3.34 9.93 13.05
C SER A 160 2.06 9.23 12.57
N LEU A 161 1.83 7.98 12.98
CA LEU A 161 0.58 7.26 12.72
C LEU A 161 -0.61 7.83 13.51
N LEU A 162 -0.39 8.59 14.59
CA LEU A 162 -1.46 9.36 15.26
C LEU A 162 -2.13 10.38 14.32
N GLY A 163 -1.41 10.83 13.27
CA GLY A 163 -1.99 11.67 12.21
C GLY A 163 -2.96 10.93 11.27
N CYS A 164 -3.11 9.61 11.42
CA CYS A 164 -4.01 8.75 10.67
C CYS A 164 -5.16 8.24 11.58
N PRO A 165 -6.10 9.10 12.02
CA PRO A 165 -7.14 8.73 12.97
C PRO A 165 -8.04 7.59 12.49
N ASN A 166 -8.19 7.38 11.18
CA ASN A 166 -9.03 6.32 10.62
C ASN A 166 -8.29 5.00 10.38
N LEU A 167 -7.02 4.91 10.78
CA LEU A 167 -6.19 3.74 10.54
C LEU A 167 -6.73 2.53 11.31
N THR A 168 -7.09 1.50 10.56
CA THR A 168 -7.67 0.25 11.07
C THR A 168 -6.76 -0.95 10.84
N HIS A 169 -5.90 -0.88 9.81
CA HIS A 169 -5.01 -1.97 9.43
C HIS A 169 -3.59 -1.47 9.19
N ILE A 170 -2.64 -2.16 9.80
CA ILE A 170 -1.21 -2.00 9.52
C ILE A 170 -0.68 -3.33 9.03
N PHE A 171 -0.22 -3.37 7.79
CA PHE A 171 0.42 -4.53 7.18
C PHE A 171 1.92 -4.27 7.14
N CYS A 172 2.61 -4.66 8.19
CA CYS A 172 4.04 -4.53 8.21
C CYS A 172 4.67 -5.82 7.70
N ASP A 173 5.37 -5.72 6.56
CA ASP A 173 6.41 -6.70 6.25
C ASP A 173 7.56 -6.39 7.19
N PHE A 174 7.51 -6.93 8.41
CA PHE A 174 8.65 -6.89 9.31
C PHE A 174 9.69 -7.84 8.76
N THR A 175 10.42 -7.42 7.73
CA THR A 175 11.66 -8.09 7.34
C THR A 175 12.69 -8.02 8.48
N VAL A 176 12.39 -7.22 9.51
CA VAL A 176 12.95 -7.22 10.87
C VAL A 176 12.91 -8.57 11.58
N ALA A 177 12.03 -9.48 11.20
CA ALA A 177 12.02 -10.84 11.73
C ALA A 177 12.72 -11.83 10.79
N ARG A 178 13.84 -11.43 10.20
CA ARG A 178 15.03 -12.30 10.21
C ARG A 178 15.73 -12.28 11.57
N VAL A 179 15.04 -11.92 12.65
CA VAL A 179 15.16 -12.74 13.85
C VAL A 179 14.80 -14.18 13.44
N GLN A 180 15.81 -14.92 12.98
CA GLN A 180 15.90 -16.36 13.17
C GLN A 180 15.94 -16.66 14.69
N SER A 181 15.14 -15.99 15.52
CA SER A 181 14.87 -16.52 16.83
C SER A 181 13.82 -17.58 16.59
N THR A 182 14.35 -18.77 16.35
CA THR A 182 13.72 -20.03 16.72
C THR A 182 13.21 -20.04 18.18
N GLU A 183 13.52 -19.02 18.98
CA GLU A 183 13.20 -18.90 20.40
C GLU A 183 11.97 -18.01 20.66
N ARG A 184 11.11 -18.45 21.58
CA ARG A 184 9.89 -17.74 21.99
C ARG A 184 10.16 -16.44 22.77
N ALA A 185 11.28 -16.34 23.46
CA ALA A 185 11.60 -15.24 24.38
C ALA A 185 11.78 -13.89 23.66
N SER A 186 12.49 -13.89 22.53
CA SER A 186 12.76 -12.69 21.71
C SER A 186 11.49 -12.08 21.08
N PHE A 187 10.46 -12.88 20.81
CA PHE A 187 9.19 -12.38 20.28
C PHE A 187 8.51 -11.47 21.30
N HIS A 188 8.39 -11.95 22.54
CA HIS A 188 7.76 -11.19 23.62
C HIS A 188 8.56 -9.94 23.99
N GLU A 189 9.89 -10.02 24.01
CA GLU A 189 10.73 -8.86 24.37
C GLU A 189 10.71 -7.75 23.33
N LYS A 190 10.55 -8.07 22.04
CA LYS A 190 10.71 -7.09 20.95
C LYS A 190 9.42 -6.68 20.26
N VAL A 191 8.51 -7.64 20.04
CA VAL A 191 7.29 -7.41 19.27
C VAL A 191 6.16 -6.90 20.16
N GLU A 192 6.08 -7.37 21.40
CA GLU A 192 5.00 -7.01 22.33
C GLU A 192 5.00 -5.53 22.71
N PRO A 193 6.13 -4.87 23.03
CA PRO A 193 6.16 -3.42 23.29
C PRO A 193 5.70 -2.61 22.07
N PHE A 194 6.05 -3.05 20.86
CA PHE A 194 5.65 -2.39 19.63
C PHE A 194 4.14 -2.53 19.36
N ILE A 195 3.56 -3.73 19.54
CA ILE A 195 2.11 -3.95 19.47
C ILE A 195 1.39 -3.05 20.50
N LYS A 196 1.91 -2.99 21.73
CA LYS A 196 1.36 -2.13 22.78
C LYS A 196 1.46 -0.65 22.40
N GLY A 197 2.57 -0.21 21.81
CA GLY A 197 2.72 1.14 21.27
C GLY A 197 1.70 1.47 20.18
N LEU A 198 1.52 0.56 19.21
CA LEU A 198 0.51 0.67 18.17
C LEU A 198 -0.93 0.68 18.70
N SER A 199 -1.20 0.02 19.84
CA SER A 199 -2.54 -0.03 20.43
C SER A 199 -3.10 1.34 20.86
N THR A 200 -2.22 2.32 21.02
CA THR A 200 -2.57 3.73 21.28
C THR A 200 -3.37 4.36 20.13
N LEU A 201 -3.27 3.80 18.92
CA LEU A 201 -4.09 4.17 17.77
C LEU A 201 -5.51 3.62 17.97
N ARG A 202 -6.44 4.45 18.45
CA ARG A 202 -7.81 4.04 18.87
C ARG A 202 -8.55 3.17 17.86
N ASN A 203 -8.45 3.50 16.57
CA ASN A 203 -9.18 2.79 15.53
C ASN A 203 -8.42 1.59 14.94
N LEU A 204 -7.16 1.37 15.35
CA LEU A 204 -6.38 0.23 14.89
C LEU A 204 -7.01 -1.05 15.42
N LYS A 205 -7.27 -1.98 14.50
CA LYS A 205 -7.87 -3.29 14.77
C LYS A 205 -6.90 -4.41 14.46
N TYR A 206 -6.14 -4.27 13.37
CA TYR A 206 -5.37 -5.37 12.83
C TYR A 206 -3.94 -5.00 12.48
N ILE A 207 -3.02 -5.90 12.82
CA ILE A 207 -1.59 -5.79 12.53
C ILE A 207 -1.15 -7.09 11.85
N GLN A 208 -0.53 -7.00 10.68
CA GLN A 208 0.23 -8.12 10.11
C GLN A 208 1.68 -8.04 10.58
N LEU A 209 2.22 -9.18 11.02
CA LEU A 209 3.62 -9.31 11.38
C LEU A 209 4.19 -10.67 10.97
N HIS A 210 5.50 -10.85 11.11
CA HIS A 210 6.16 -12.13 10.85
C HIS A 210 6.49 -12.81 12.19
N LYS A 211 6.01 -14.05 12.37
CA LYS A 211 6.25 -14.89 13.55
C LYS A 211 6.87 -16.20 13.07
N TYR A 212 8.11 -16.47 13.47
CA TYR A 212 8.88 -17.66 13.06
C TYR A 212 8.99 -17.85 11.54
N GLY A 213 9.12 -16.75 10.79
CA GLY A 213 9.18 -16.77 9.33
C GLY A 213 7.82 -16.87 8.63
N GLU A 214 6.72 -16.97 9.38
CA GLU A 214 5.37 -17.01 8.82
C GLU A 214 4.65 -15.67 9.00
N LYS A 215 3.86 -15.28 8.00
CA LYS A 215 2.96 -14.14 8.11
C LYS A 215 1.81 -14.50 9.04
N VAL A 216 1.68 -13.75 10.13
CA VAL A 216 0.57 -13.87 11.07
C VAL A 216 -0.16 -12.55 11.19
N PHE A 217 -1.44 -12.64 11.52
CA PHE A 217 -2.26 -11.48 11.82
C PHE A 217 -2.48 -11.41 13.32
N VAL A 218 -2.54 -10.20 13.82
CA VAL A 218 -2.84 -9.87 15.20
C VAL A 218 -4.08 -8.99 15.20
N GLU A 219 -5.10 -9.41 15.93
CA GLU A 219 -6.26 -8.60 16.24
C GLU A 219 -6.08 -7.99 17.63
N LEU A 220 -6.25 -6.68 17.73
CA LEU A 220 -6.18 -5.94 18.99
C LEU A 220 -7.50 -6.07 19.73
N GLU A 221 -7.44 -6.55 20.96
CA GLU A 221 -8.60 -6.66 21.85
C GLU A 221 -8.75 -5.38 22.66
N ARG A 222 -9.99 -4.87 22.71
CA ARG A 222 -10.35 -3.70 23.50
C ARG A 222 -11.42 -4.07 24.53
N ASN A 223 -11.33 -3.48 25.70
CA ASN A 223 -12.34 -3.62 26.75
C ASN A 223 -13.60 -2.79 26.44
N GLU A 224 -14.58 -2.80 27.35
CA GLU A 224 -15.84 -2.06 27.21
C GLU A 224 -15.63 -0.53 27.07
N ASP A 225 -14.52 0.00 27.59
CA ASP A 225 -14.12 1.42 27.48
C ASP A 225 -13.31 1.73 26.20
N GLU A 226 -13.25 0.79 25.26
CA GLU A 226 -12.42 0.85 24.04
C GLU A 226 -10.90 0.96 24.28
N LEU A 227 -10.44 0.67 25.50
CA LEU A 227 -9.03 0.66 25.87
C LEU A 227 -8.40 -0.68 25.50
N TYR A 228 -7.12 -0.65 25.13
CA TYR A 228 -6.37 -1.87 24.82
C TYR A 228 -6.33 -2.83 26.03
N SER A 229 -6.72 -4.07 25.79
CA SER A 229 -6.82 -5.14 26.80
C SER A 229 -5.95 -6.36 26.48
N GLY A 230 -5.52 -6.50 25.23
CA GLY A 230 -4.72 -7.63 24.78
C GLY A 230 -4.70 -7.75 23.26
N TYR A 231 -4.23 -8.89 22.78
CA TYR A 231 -4.29 -9.25 21.37
C TYR A 231 -4.31 -10.77 21.22
N HIS A 232 -4.84 -11.25 20.11
CA HIS A 232 -4.74 -12.65 19.73
C HIS A 232 -4.29 -12.79 18.27
N PHE A 233 -3.75 -13.98 17.95
CA PHE A 233 -3.32 -14.31 16.61
C PHE A 233 -4.50 -14.83 15.78
N VAL A 234 -4.65 -14.30 14.58
CA VAL A 234 -5.66 -14.72 13.61
C VAL A 234 -4.98 -15.52 12.51
N THR A 235 -5.54 -16.68 12.19
CA THR A 235 -5.03 -17.54 11.13
C THR A 235 -5.32 -16.96 9.75
N LEU A 236 -4.51 -17.32 8.75
CA LEU A 236 -4.74 -16.96 7.34
C LEU A 236 -6.14 -17.38 6.83
N LYS A 237 -6.69 -18.48 7.37
CA LYS A 237 -8.03 -18.97 7.03
C LYS A 237 -9.12 -18.06 7.58
N GLU A 238 -8.98 -17.62 8.83
CA GLU A 238 -9.89 -16.63 9.46
C GLU A 238 -9.76 -15.25 8.80
N ALA A 239 -8.57 -14.91 8.29
CA ALA A 239 -8.31 -13.70 7.52
C ALA A 239 -8.73 -13.77 6.03
N GLY A 240 -9.43 -14.81 5.58
CA GLY A 240 -9.97 -14.88 4.22
C GLY A 240 -8.93 -15.15 3.11
N GLY A 241 -7.80 -15.77 3.43
CA GLY A 241 -6.92 -16.46 2.48
C GLY A 241 -5.75 -15.64 1.89
N TYR A 242 -5.90 -14.33 1.70
CA TYR A 242 -4.81 -13.48 1.16
C TYR A 242 -4.66 -12.17 1.94
N PRO A 243 -3.48 -11.88 2.53
CA PRO A 243 -3.24 -10.67 3.32
C PRO A 243 -3.56 -9.37 2.58
N GLU A 244 -3.22 -9.30 1.31
CA GLU A 244 -3.44 -8.13 0.46
C GLU A 244 -4.90 -7.95 0.01
N LEU A 245 -5.75 -8.98 0.15
CA LEU A 245 -7.18 -8.91 -0.13
C LEU A 245 -8.02 -8.73 1.14
N TRP A 246 -7.42 -8.94 2.31
CA TRP A 246 -8.10 -8.84 3.59
C TRP A 246 -8.59 -7.40 3.86
N GLY A 247 -9.86 -7.31 4.25
CA GLY A 247 -10.57 -6.04 4.42
C GLY A 247 -10.94 -5.32 3.11
N ASN A 248 -10.77 -5.91 1.92
CA ASN A 248 -10.98 -5.27 0.61
C ASN A 248 -10.01 -4.11 0.33
N PHE A 249 -8.70 -4.36 0.42
CA PHE A 249 -7.65 -3.34 0.27
C PHE A 249 -7.66 -2.62 -1.09
N PHE A 250 -8.01 -3.31 -2.18
CA PHE A 250 -7.91 -2.73 -3.54
C PHE A 250 -9.24 -2.38 -4.19
N PHE A 251 -10.37 -2.70 -3.55
CA PHE A 251 -11.68 -2.60 -4.18
C PHE A 251 -12.66 -1.92 -3.24
N ARG A 252 -13.31 -0.86 -3.72
CA ARG A 252 -14.60 -0.46 -3.16
C ARG A 252 -15.59 -1.58 -3.51
N VAL A 253 -16.14 -2.24 -2.49
CA VAL A 253 -17.29 -3.13 -2.64
C VAL A 253 -18.48 -2.28 -3.03
#